data_AF-A0A540M4F7-F1
#
_entry.id   AF-A0A540M4F7-F1
#
_cell.length_a   1.000
_cell.length_b   1.000
_cell.length_c   1.000
_cell.angle_alpha   90.00
_cell.angle_beta   90.00
_cell.angle_gamma   90.00
#
_symmetry.space_group_name_H-M   'P 1'
#
loop_
_entity.id
_entity.type
_entity.pdbx_description
1 polymer ?
#
loop_
_entity_poly.entity_id
_entity_poly.type
_entity_poly.pdbx_seq_one_letter_code
_entity_poly.pdbx_strand_id
1 'polypeptide(L)'
;MMILLNILAQCQVRYGRFYANPRGNYEVDLFIMQADGKKIVDPNKQNALCSRLRIELLRPLRVAGVSRGPDTELLVANPVELSGRGRPLVFYDITLALEVLQTCIFAVKIGRHMIRDREWEVYRILLDEGVGSLVPRNKIEEGVRNKSMG
;
A
#
# COMPACT_ATOMS: atom_id res chain seq x y z
N MET A 1 -4.66 4.27 -7.39
CA MET A 1 -6.10 4.66 -7.23
C MET A 1 -6.86 3.82 -6.19
N MET A 2 -6.40 2.59 -5.87
CA MET A 2 -7.09 1.66 -4.95
C MET A 2 -7.17 2.06 -3.47
N ILE A 3 -6.22 2.87 -2.95
CA ILE A 3 -6.21 3.30 -1.53
C ILE A 3 -7.45 4.15 -1.20
N LEU A 4 -7.94 4.94 -2.17
CA LEU A 4 -9.12 5.79 -1.97
C LEU A 4 -10.44 5.02 -1.90
N LEU A 5 -10.54 3.85 -2.55
CA LEU A 5 -11.81 3.16 -2.72
C LEU A 5 -12.31 2.48 -1.43
N ASN A 6 -11.40 1.99 -0.58
CA ASN A 6 -11.78 1.19 0.59
C ASN A 6 -11.86 1.98 1.92
N ILE A 7 -11.19 3.14 2.02
CA ILE A 7 -11.26 4.05 3.19
C ILE A 7 -12.69 4.60 3.38
N LEU A 8 -13.49 4.56 2.32
CA LEU A 8 -14.82 5.09 2.26
C LEU A 8 -15.88 3.99 2.33
N ALA A 9 -15.69 2.91 3.09
CA ALA A 9 -16.70 1.86 3.22
C ALA A 9 -18.12 2.36 3.62
N GLN A 10 -18.25 3.60 4.14
CA GLN A 10 -19.51 4.29 4.45
C GLN A 10 -19.82 5.51 3.55
N CYS A 11 -19.02 5.75 2.52
CA CYS A 11 -19.03 6.94 1.68
C CYS A 11 -18.71 6.59 0.21
N GLN A 12 -19.16 7.39 -0.73
CA GLN A 12 -18.85 7.18 -2.14
C GLN A 12 -18.05 8.38 -2.65
N VAL A 13 -16.84 8.14 -3.19
CA VAL A 13 -16.16 9.16 -4.01
C VAL A 13 -16.95 9.28 -5.30
N ARG A 14 -17.46 10.47 -5.62
CA ARG A 14 -18.04 10.73 -6.95
C ARG A 14 -16.97 11.13 -7.95
N TYR A 15 -16.06 12.01 -7.53
CA TYR A 15 -14.92 12.43 -8.33
C TYR A 15 -13.83 13.01 -7.41
N GLY A 16 -12.60 13.02 -7.91
CA GLY A 16 -11.46 13.65 -7.25
C GLY A 16 -10.67 14.49 -8.25
N ARG A 17 -10.02 15.55 -7.78
CA ARG A 17 -9.09 16.37 -8.54
C ARG A 17 -7.72 16.26 -7.88
N PHE A 18 -6.70 16.01 -8.70
CA PHE A 18 -5.31 15.94 -8.28
C PHE A 18 -4.55 17.04 -8.99
N TYR A 19 -3.77 17.82 -8.25
CA TYR A 19 -2.94 18.85 -8.82
C TYR A 19 -1.60 18.86 -8.10
N ALA A 20 -0.53 18.83 -8.89
CA ALA A 20 0.82 19.07 -8.41
C ALA A 20 1.01 20.58 -8.37
N ASN A 21 1.36 21.13 -7.20
CA ASN A 21 1.70 22.54 -7.12
C ASN A 21 3.18 22.75 -7.50
N PRO A 22 3.57 23.96 -7.95
CA PRO A 22 4.94 24.25 -8.38
C PRO A 22 6.01 24.06 -7.29
N ARG A 23 5.59 23.91 -6.02
CA ARG A 23 6.47 23.66 -4.87
C ARG A 23 6.71 22.16 -4.63
N GLY A 24 6.19 21.29 -5.49
CA GLY A 24 6.36 19.84 -5.41
C GLY A 24 5.40 19.13 -4.45
N ASN A 25 4.44 19.84 -3.86
CA ASN A 25 3.38 19.20 -3.07
C ASN A 25 2.21 18.80 -3.98
N TYR A 26 1.55 17.72 -3.60
CA TYR A 26 0.34 17.24 -4.26
C TYR A 26 -0.88 17.64 -3.43
N GLU A 27 -1.84 18.28 -4.08
CA GLU A 27 -3.14 18.59 -3.48
C GLU A 27 -4.20 17.72 -4.12
N VAL A 28 -5.13 17.26 -3.27
CA VAL A 28 -6.21 16.36 -3.65
C VAL A 28 -7.52 16.89 -3.11
N ASP A 29 -8.43 17.25 -4.01
CA ASP A 29 -9.81 17.57 -3.70
C ASP A 29 -10.68 16.35 -3.99
N LEU A 30 -11.47 15.92 -3.01
CA LEU A 30 -12.38 14.78 -3.15
C LEU A 30 -13.82 15.23 -2.96
N PHE A 31 -14.68 14.90 -3.90
CA PHE A 31 -16.12 15.01 -3.71
C PHE A 31 -16.66 13.68 -3.21
N ILE A 32 -17.09 13.68 -1.95
CA ILE A 32 -17.51 12.49 -1.21
C ILE A 32 -18.97 12.66 -0.77
N MET A 33 -19.78 11.64 -0.98
CA MET A 33 -21.15 11.56 -0.47
C MET A 33 -21.31 10.43 0.54
N GLN A 34 -22.27 10.55 1.44
CA GLN A 34 -22.66 9.45 2.33
C GLN A 34 -23.34 8.34 1.53
N ALA A 35 -23.41 7.14 2.12
CA ALA A 35 -24.09 6.00 1.51
C ALA A 35 -25.57 6.26 1.18
N ASP A 36 -26.23 7.18 1.89
CA ASP A 36 -27.61 7.63 1.62
C ASP A 36 -27.73 8.68 0.50
N GLY A 37 -26.62 9.01 -0.17
CA GLY A 37 -26.57 9.97 -1.26
C GLY A 37 -26.40 11.43 -0.82
N LYS A 38 -26.42 11.72 0.50
CA LYS A 38 -26.35 13.10 1.00
C LYS A 38 -24.92 13.61 1.13
N LYS A 39 -24.77 14.92 1.01
CA LYS A 39 -23.49 15.61 1.29
C LYS A 39 -23.19 15.55 2.79
N ILE A 40 -21.92 15.35 3.14
CA ILE A 40 -21.46 15.53 4.52
C ILE A 40 -21.36 17.04 4.75
N VAL A 41 -22.33 17.65 5.43
CA VAL A 41 -22.35 19.10 5.72
C VAL A 41 -21.75 19.45 7.07
N ASP A 42 -21.68 18.48 7.99
CA ASP A 42 -21.13 18.64 9.33
C ASP A 42 -19.59 18.82 9.26
N PRO A 43 -19.05 19.97 9.72
CA PRO A 43 -17.61 20.23 9.67
C PRO A 43 -16.77 19.24 10.49
N ASN A 44 -17.27 18.73 11.61
CA ASN A 44 -16.56 17.76 12.43
C ASN A 44 -16.45 16.41 11.71
N LYS A 45 -17.52 15.98 11.03
CA LYS A 45 -17.50 14.77 10.20
C LYS A 45 -16.55 14.92 9.02
N GLN A 46 -16.54 16.08 8.36
CA GLN A 46 -15.58 16.37 7.28
C GLN A 46 -14.13 16.34 7.80
N ASN A 47 -13.84 16.99 8.93
CA ASN A 47 -12.50 17.02 9.51
C ASN A 47 -12.02 15.63 9.94
N ALA A 48 -12.90 14.83 10.56
CA ALA A 48 -12.59 13.44 10.92
C ALA A 48 -12.25 12.60 9.68
N LEU A 49 -13.03 12.76 8.60
CA LEU A 49 -12.79 12.07 7.33
C LEU A 49 -11.47 12.51 6.68
N CYS A 50 -11.22 13.81 6.58
CA CYS A 50 -9.97 14.37 6.06
C CYS A 50 -8.75 13.88 6.86
N SER A 51 -8.87 13.82 8.19
CA SER A 51 -7.78 13.34 9.07
C SER A 51 -7.47 11.88 8.82
N ARG A 52 -8.50 11.03 8.65
CA ARG A 52 -8.35 9.62 8.29
C ARG A 52 -7.70 9.46 6.93
N LEU A 53 -8.20 10.17 5.90
CA LEU A 53 -7.62 10.14 4.56
C LEU A 53 -6.15 10.56 4.58
N ARG A 54 -5.78 11.60 5.34
CA ARG A 54 -4.37 12.00 5.49
C ARG A 54 -3.52 10.88 6.11
N ILE A 55 -3.96 10.25 7.19
CA ILE A 55 -3.22 9.15 7.84
C ILE A 55 -2.99 7.98 6.87
N GLU A 56 -4.00 7.65 6.08
CA GLU A 56 -3.94 6.58 5.09
C GLU A 56 -3.02 6.92 3.91
N LEU A 57 -3.11 8.14 3.38
CA LEU A 57 -2.25 8.62 2.29
C LEU A 57 -0.78 8.82 2.72
N LEU A 58 -0.53 9.14 4.00
CA LEU A 58 0.81 9.39 4.54
C LEU A 58 1.59 8.12 4.90
N ARG A 59 0.93 6.95 4.93
CA ARG A 59 1.58 5.69 5.30
C ARG A 59 1.31 4.63 4.22
N PRO A 60 1.88 4.80 3.02
CA PRO A 60 1.73 3.82 1.96
C PRO A 60 2.39 2.48 2.33
N LEU A 61 2.09 1.47 1.52
CA LEU A 61 2.82 0.20 1.47
C LEU A 61 4.33 0.45 1.58
N ARG A 62 5.01 -0.30 2.44
CA ARG A 62 6.47 -0.23 2.60
C ARG A 62 7.08 -1.47 1.99
N VAL A 63 8.12 -1.28 1.19
CA VAL A 63 8.87 -2.34 0.52
C VAL A 63 10.34 -2.12 0.81
N ALA A 64 11.04 -3.15 1.28
CA ALA A 64 12.47 -3.13 1.58
C ALA A 64 13.10 -4.50 1.32
N GLY A 65 14.23 -4.56 0.63
CA GLY A 65 15.08 -5.73 0.53
C GLY A 65 16.14 -5.71 1.63
N VAL A 66 16.21 -6.78 2.42
CA VAL A 66 17.17 -6.92 3.52
C VAL A 66 18.05 -8.16 3.34
N SER A 67 19.27 -8.12 3.89
CA SER A 67 20.11 -9.32 3.96
C SER A 67 19.65 -10.22 5.10
N ARG A 68 19.56 -11.52 4.85
CA ARG A 68 19.38 -12.56 5.86
C ARG A 68 20.51 -13.57 5.75
N GLY A 69 21.69 -13.18 6.23
CA GLY A 69 22.91 -13.96 6.00
C GLY A 69 23.30 -13.90 4.51
N PRO A 70 23.56 -15.04 3.84
CA PRO A 70 23.83 -15.06 2.41
C PRO A 70 22.59 -14.80 1.55
N ASP A 71 21.39 -14.96 2.11
CA ASP A 71 20.14 -14.85 1.36
C ASP A 71 19.60 -13.42 1.34
N THR A 72 18.79 -13.08 0.33
CA THR A 72 17.98 -11.87 0.32
C THR A 72 16.55 -12.16 0.79
N GLU A 73 16.06 -11.35 1.74
CA GLU A 73 14.67 -11.35 2.19
C GLU A 73 14.00 -10.04 1.76
N LEU A 74 12.90 -10.14 1.02
CA LEU A 74 12.04 -9.02 0.68
C LEU A 74 10.97 -8.86 1.76
N LEU A 75 10.89 -7.66 2.35
CA LEU A 75 9.90 -7.27 3.33
C LEU A 75 8.88 -6.33 2.67
N VAL A 76 7.61 -6.73 2.70
CA VAL A 76 6.50 -5.86 2.29
C VAL A 76 5.56 -5.69 3.47
N ALA A 77 5.46 -4.48 3.99
CA ALA A 77 4.54 -4.13 5.07
C ALA A 77 3.38 -3.32 4.50
N ASN A 78 2.21 -3.96 4.44
CA ASN A 78 0.96 -3.34 4.09
C ASN A 78 0.21 -2.95 5.36
N PRO A 79 -0.12 -1.67 5.57
CA PRO A 79 -0.93 -1.33 6.71
C PRO A 79 -2.33 -1.93 6.53
N VAL A 80 -2.85 -2.58 7.56
CA VAL A 80 -4.22 -3.06 7.53
C VAL A 80 -5.12 -1.84 7.54
N GLU A 81 -6.05 -1.81 6.58
CA GLU A 81 -7.04 -0.75 6.49
C GLU A 81 -7.95 -0.79 7.73
N LEU A 82 -8.53 0.35 8.11
CA LEU A 82 -9.51 0.42 9.19
C LEU A 82 -10.75 -0.47 8.96
N SER A 83 -10.98 -0.89 7.71
CA SER A 83 -12.01 -1.87 7.34
C SER A 83 -11.71 -3.29 7.85
N GLY A 84 -10.47 -3.56 8.29
CA GLY A 84 -9.98 -4.87 8.73
C GLY A 84 -9.80 -5.90 7.60
N ARG A 85 -10.10 -5.53 6.35
CA ARG A 85 -10.12 -6.46 5.21
C ARG A 85 -8.77 -6.63 4.53
N GLY A 86 -7.76 -5.84 4.93
CA GLY A 86 -6.50 -5.75 4.21
C GLY A 86 -6.71 -5.27 2.77
N ARG A 87 -5.62 -5.16 2.00
CA ARG A 87 -5.70 -4.82 0.58
C ARG A 87 -5.70 -6.14 -0.19
N PRO A 88 -6.81 -6.56 -0.83
CA PRO A 88 -7.04 -7.94 -1.27
C PRO A 88 -6.11 -8.46 -2.39
N LEU A 89 -5.09 -7.71 -2.79
CA LEU A 89 -4.21 -8.03 -3.92
C LEU A 89 -2.71 -7.86 -3.63
N VAL A 90 -2.30 -7.49 -2.41
CA VAL A 90 -0.87 -7.19 -2.15
C VAL A 90 0.03 -8.39 -2.44
N PHE A 91 -0.34 -9.58 -1.99
CA PHE A 91 0.46 -10.78 -2.29
C PHE A 91 0.49 -11.12 -3.80
N TYR A 92 -0.62 -10.88 -4.50
CA TYR A 92 -0.68 -11.06 -5.95
C TYR A 92 0.23 -10.06 -6.67
N ASP A 93 0.19 -8.79 -6.29
CA ASP A 93 1.05 -7.74 -6.88
C ASP A 93 2.54 -8.04 -6.66
N ILE A 94 2.88 -8.56 -5.47
CA ILE A 94 4.24 -9.02 -5.13
C ILE A 94 4.67 -10.17 -6.04
N THR A 95 3.87 -11.24 -6.11
CA THR A 95 4.21 -12.44 -6.88
C THR A 95 4.34 -12.12 -8.36
N LEU A 96 3.44 -11.32 -8.91
CA LEU A 96 3.49 -10.87 -10.30
C LEU A 96 4.70 -9.96 -10.59
N ALA A 97 5.10 -9.10 -9.65
CA ALA A 97 6.31 -8.30 -9.81
C ALA A 97 7.58 -9.17 -9.84
N LEU A 98 7.65 -10.18 -8.96
CA LEU A 98 8.78 -11.11 -8.90
C LEU A 98 8.86 -12.00 -10.14
N GLU A 99 7.72 -12.45 -10.67
CA GLU A 99 7.63 -13.19 -11.93
C GLU A 99 8.19 -12.38 -13.11
N VAL A 100 7.78 -11.11 -13.24
CA VAL A 100 8.30 -10.21 -14.29
C VAL A 100 9.81 -9.98 -14.15
N LEU A 101 10.33 -9.97 -12.92
CA LEU A 101 11.75 -9.83 -12.63
C LEU A 101 12.51 -11.16 -12.71
N GLN A 102 11.83 -12.26 -13.07
CA GLN A 102 12.40 -13.62 -13.12
C GLN A 102 13.08 -14.01 -11.80
N THR A 103 12.52 -13.54 -10.67
CA THR A 103 13.04 -13.80 -9.33
C THR A 103 12.16 -14.84 -8.64
N CYS A 104 12.76 -15.95 -8.26
CA CYS A 104 12.03 -17.05 -7.62
C CYS A 104 11.80 -16.78 -6.12
N ILE A 105 10.67 -17.26 -5.62
CA ILE A 105 10.34 -17.26 -4.20
C ILE A 105 10.74 -18.59 -3.61
N PHE A 106 11.63 -18.59 -2.63
CA PHE A 106 11.98 -19.79 -1.88
C PHE A 106 10.95 -20.07 -0.78
N ALA A 107 10.58 -19.06 0.00
CA ALA A 107 9.61 -19.19 1.08
C ALA A 107 8.91 -17.88 1.38
N VAL A 108 7.70 -17.97 1.94
CA VAL A 108 6.92 -16.81 2.38
C VAL A 108 6.45 -17.01 3.81
N LYS A 109 6.58 -15.97 4.63
CA LYS A 109 5.93 -15.84 5.93
C LYS A 109 5.04 -14.61 5.93
N ILE A 110 3.79 -14.78 6.32
CA ILE A 110 2.82 -13.69 6.42
C ILE A 110 2.44 -13.57 7.89
N GLY A 111 2.53 -12.37 8.44
CA GLY A 111 2.22 -12.09 9.84
C GLY A 111 1.51 -10.76 10.00
N ARG A 112 0.66 -10.67 11.02
CA ARG A 112 0.05 -9.40 11.43
C ARG A 112 0.76 -8.85 12.65
N HIS A 113 1.09 -7.56 12.62
CA HIS A 113 1.87 -6.89 13.65
C HIS A 113 1.23 -5.56 14.02
N MET A 114 1.07 -5.30 15.32
CA MET A 114 0.66 -4.00 15.84
C MET A 114 1.87 -3.08 15.98
N ILE A 115 1.86 -1.95 15.27
CA ILE A 115 2.92 -0.92 15.34
C ILE A 115 2.25 0.44 15.54
N ARG A 116 2.50 1.08 16.69
CA ARG A 116 1.94 2.40 17.05
C ARG A 116 0.43 2.47 16.81
N ASP A 117 -0.30 1.53 17.41
CA ASP A 117 -1.76 1.40 17.38
C ASP A 117 -2.38 1.12 16.00
N ARG A 118 -1.57 0.68 15.04
CA ARG A 118 -2.02 0.26 13.72
C ARG A 118 -1.57 -1.17 13.43
N GLU A 119 -2.49 -1.99 12.93
CA GLU A 119 -2.17 -3.33 12.46
C GLU A 119 -1.51 -3.25 11.08
N TRP A 120 -0.48 -4.07 10.87
CA TRP A 120 0.25 -4.21 9.61
C TRP A 120 0.30 -5.68 9.23
N GLU A 121 -0.05 -5.97 7.99
CA GLU A 121 0.21 -7.27 7.38
C GLU A 121 1.60 -7.22 6.73
N VAL A 122 2.50 -8.05 7.24
CA VAL A 122 3.90 -8.09 6.83
C VAL A 122 4.15 -9.39 6.10
N TYR A 123 4.57 -9.26 4.84
CA TYR A 123 5.03 -10.33 3.98
C TYR A 123 6.55 -10.37 4.05
N ARG A 124 7.09 -11.50 4.49
CA ARG A 124 8.52 -11.79 4.51
C ARG A 124 8.79 -12.86 3.47
N ILE A 125 9.46 -12.50 2.39
CA ILE A 125 9.64 -13.35 1.22
C ILE A 125 11.12 -13.63 1.08
N LEU A 126 11.51 -14.88 1.30
CA LEU A 126 12.86 -15.33 1.03
C LEU A 126 12.99 -15.57 -0.47
N LEU A 127 13.93 -14.88 -1.11
CA LEU A 127 14.18 -15.00 -2.54
C LEU A 127 15.21 -16.08 -2.79
N ASP A 128 15.00 -16.86 -3.85
CA ASP A 128 16.00 -17.77 -4.38
C ASP A 128 16.87 -17.00 -5.38
N GLU A 129 18.13 -16.76 -5.01
CA GLU A 129 19.08 -16.00 -5.83
C GLU A 129 19.68 -16.83 -6.97
N GLY A 130 19.48 -18.17 -6.97
CA GLY A 130 20.02 -19.07 -7.97
C GLY A 130 21.52 -18.91 -8.23
N VAL A 131 22.02 -19.57 -9.27
CA VAL A 131 23.41 -19.39 -9.75
C VAL A 131 23.34 -18.59 -11.05
N GLY A 132 23.29 -17.25 -10.97
CA GLY A 132 23.59 -16.42 -12.16
C GLY A 132 22.74 -15.18 -12.44
N SER A 133 21.68 -14.86 -11.68
CA SER A 133 20.95 -13.59 -11.87
C SER A 133 20.66 -12.89 -10.54
N LEU A 134 21.65 -12.14 -10.05
CA LEU A 134 21.45 -11.21 -8.94
C LEU A 134 20.71 -9.97 -9.46
N VAL A 135 19.38 -10.02 -9.52
CA VAL A 135 18.59 -8.82 -9.73
C VAL A 135 18.90 -7.88 -8.56
N PRO A 136 19.36 -6.63 -8.82
CA PRO A 136 19.66 -5.69 -7.75
C PRO A 136 18.44 -5.46 -6.85
N ARG A 137 18.66 -5.43 -5.53
CA ARG A 137 17.58 -5.30 -4.54
C ARG A 137 16.70 -4.08 -4.76
N ASN A 138 17.29 -2.95 -5.14
CA ASN A 138 16.56 -1.73 -5.47
C ASN A 138 15.59 -1.93 -6.65
N LYS A 139 15.96 -2.74 -7.65
CA LYS A 139 15.10 -3.07 -8.78
C LYS A 139 13.92 -3.96 -8.37
N ILE A 140 14.15 -4.87 -7.41
CA ILE A 140 13.09 -5.70 -6.82
C ILE A 140 12.12 -4.82 -6.01
N GLU A 141 12.65 -3.96 -5.15
CA GLU A 141 11.86 -3.03 -4.34
C GLU A 141 10.99 -2.12 -5.22
N GLU A 142 11.58 -1.56 -6.27
CA GLU A 142 10.89 -0.69 -7.21
C GLU A 142 9.82 -1.45 -8.00
N GLY A 143 10.12 -2.64 -8.54
CA GLY A 143 9.16 -3.46 -9.26
C GLY A 143 7.94 -3.81 -8.44
N VAL A 144 8.16 -4.25 -7.19
CA VAL A 144 7.09 -4.58 -6.24
C VAL A 144 6.30 -3.34 -5.85
N ARG A 145 6.96 -2.21 -5.60
CA ARG A 145 6.29 -0.95 -5.27
C ARG A 145 5.42 -0.46 -6.43
N ASN A 146 5.94 -0.47 -7.65
CA ASN A 146 5.21 -0.03 -8.84
C ASN A 146 3.98 -0.91 -9.11
N LYS A 147 4.11 -2.23 -8.95
CA LYS A 147 2.98 -3.13 -9.13
C LYS A 147 1.91 -2.96 -8.07
N SER A 148 2.33 -2.75 -6.83
CA SER A 148 1.42 -2.63 -5.69
C SER A 148 0.79 -1.23 -5.56
N MET A 149 1.41 -0.19 -6.11
CA MET A 149 0.92 1.20 -6.00
C MET A 149 0.14 1.70 -7.21
N GLY A 150 -0.04 0.86 -8.25
CA GLY A 150 -0.81 1.14 -9.47
C GLY A 150 -2.18 1.79 -9.26
#